data_AF-A0A6G3XA90-F1
#
_entry.id   AF-A0A6G3XA90-F1
#
_cell.length_a   1.000
_cell.length_b   1.000
_cell.length_c   1.000
_cell.angle_alpha   90.00
_cell.angle_beta   90.00
_cell.angle_gamma   90.00
#
_symmetry.space_group_name_H-M   'P 1'
#
loop_
_entity.id
_entity.type
_entity.pdbx_description
1 polymer ?
#
loop_
_entity_poly.entity_id
_entity_poly.type
_entity_poly.pdbx_seq_one_letter_code
_entity_poly.pdbx_strand_id
1 'polypeptide(L)' 'MTQSPPRISKAVIPAAGLGTRFLPATKATPKEMLPVVDKPAIQYVVEEAVAAGLSDVLMITGRNKRPLEDHFDRNYEL' A
#
# COMPACT_ATOMS: atom_id res chain seq x y z
N MET A 1 0.17 37.85 -10.82
CA MET A 1 -0.24 36.80 -9.87
C MET A 1 0.22 35.47 -10.42
N THR A 2 1.44 35.05 -10.10
CA THR A 2 1.93 33.71 -10.47
C THR A 2 1.47 32.75 -9.38
N GLN A 3 0.44 31.95 -9.65
CA GLN A 3 0.13 30.81 -8.77
C GLN A 3 1.33 29.86 -8.81
N SER A 4 1.92 29.58 -7.64
CA SER A 4 2.84 28.46 -7.52
C SER A 4 2.11 27.18 -7.93
N PRO A 5 2.78 26.25 -8.64
CA PRO A 5 2.15 24.98 -8.99
C PRO A 5 1.68 24.26 -7.72
N PRO A 6 0.56 23.53 -7.78
CA PRO A 6 0.03 22.83 -6.61
C PRO A 6 1.11 21.89 -6.05
N ARG A 7 1.31 21.95 -4.74
CA ARG A 7 2.28 21.10 -4.04
C ARG A 7 1.78 19.66 -4.13
N ILE A 8 2.59 18.78 -4.72
CA ILE A 8 2.26 17.35 -4.80
C ILE A 8 2.26 16.78 -3.38
N SER A 9 1.13 16.23 -2.94
CA SER A 9 0.93 15.72 -1.58
C SER A 9 0.34 14.31 -1.54
N LYS A 10 -0.17 13.81 -2.68
CA LYS A 10 -0.91 12.56 -2.77
C LYS A 10 -0.14 11.49 -3.55
N ALA A 11 -0.09 10.28 -3.00
CA ALA A 11 0.36 9.07 -3.67
C ALA A 11 -0.84 8.16 -3.98
N VAL A 12 -0.86 7.55 -5.17
CA VAL A 12 -1.86 6.55 -5.54
C VAL A 12 -1.15 5.20 -5.74
N ILE A 13 -1.57 4.18 -5.00
CA ILE A 13 -0.95 2.85 -5.02
C ILE A 13 -1.94 1.81 -5.56
N PRO A 14 -1.76 1.31 -6.79
CA PRO A 14 -2.57 0.21 -7.32
C PRO A 14 -2.19 -1.14 -6.69
N ALA A 15 -3.08 -1.70 -5.88
CA ALA A 15 -2.91 -2.96 -5.14
C ALA A 15 -4.02 -4.00 -5.42
N ALA A 16 -4.74 -3.86 -6.54
CA ALA A 16 -5.86 -4.73 -6.92
C ALA A 16 -5.44 -6.01 -7.68
N GLY A 17 -4.14 -6.25 -7.90
CA GLY A 17 -3.65 -7.35 -8.73
C GLY A 17 -3.77 -8.74 -8.07
N LEU A 18 -4.02 -9.77 -8.88
CA LEU A 18 -4.19 -11.16 -8.39
C LEU A 18 -2.88 -11.88 -8.05
N GLY A 19 -1.72 -11.39 -8.49
CA GLY A 19 -0.42 -11.98 -8.13
C GLY A 19 -0.18 -13.40 -8.68
N THR A 20 -0.75 -13.77 -9.82
CA THR A 20 -0.72 -15.14 -10.37
C THR A 20 0.68 -15.73 -10.60
N ARG A 21 1.71 -14.88 -10.77
CA ARG A 21 3.11 -15.31 -10.93
C ARG A 21 3.74 -15.84 -9.65
N PHE A 22 3.14 -15.57 -8.50
CA PHE A 22 3.60 -15.98 -7.17
C PHE A 22 2.70 -17.07 -6.56
N LEU A 23 1.94 -17.78 -7.39
CA LEU A 23 1.22 -18.96 -6.92
C LEU A 23 2.22 -20.05 -6.49
N PRO A 24 1.92 -20.82 -5.42
CA PRO A 24 0.67 -20.81 -4.67
C PRO A 24 0.58 -19.76 -3.56
N ALA A 25 1.66 -19.04 -3.24
CA ALA A 25 1.73 -18.11 -2.10
C ALA A 25 0.64 -17.02 -2.16
N THR A 26 0.32 -16.53 -3.35
CA THR A 26 -0.68 -15.48 -3.56
C THR A 26 -2.12 -15.97 -3.65
N LYS A 27 -2.38 -17.27 -3.46
CA LYS A 27 -3.74 -17.83 -3.51
C LYS A 27 -4.62 -17.33 -2.36
N ALA A 28 -4.03 -17.18 -1.17
CA ALA A 28 -4.73 -16.77 0.05
C ALA A 28 -4.25 -15.41 0.57
N THR A 29 -3.01 -15.02 0.27
CA THR A 29 -2.40 -13.78 0.74
C THR A 29 -2.20 -12.81 -0.42
N PRO A 30 -2.58 -11.52 -0.27
CA PRO A 30 -2.25 -10.51 -1.28
C PRO A 30 -0.75 -10.48 -1.59
N LYS A 31 -0.36 -10.33 -2.86
CA LYS A 31 1.06 -10.25 -3.24
C LYS A 31 1.80 -9.10 -2.54
N GLU A 32 1.09 -8.00 -2.28
CA GLU A 32 1.60 -6.80 -1.62
C GLU A 32 1.86 -7.03 -0.12
N MET A 33 1.22 -8.07 0.45
CA MET A 33 1.39 -8.49 1.83
C MET A 33 2.49 -9.54 2.01
N LEU A 34 3.14 -10.00 0.94
CA LEU A 34 4.27 -10.93 1.06
C LEU A 34 5.44 -10.21 1.77
N PRO A 35 6.09 -10.86 2.73
CA PRO A 35 7.15 -10.25 3.50
C PRO A 35 8.39 -10.08 2.63
N VAL A 36 9.01 -8.91 2.73
CA VAL A 36 10.38 -8.67 2.30
C VAL A 36 11.19 -8.52 3.58
N VAL A 37 11.98 -9.55 3.91
CA VAL A 37 12.68 -9.66 5.20
C VAL A 37 11.69 -9.68 6.38
N ASP A 38 11.39 -8.53 6.97
CA ASP A 38 10.68 -8.38 8.24
C ASP A 38 9.31 -7.69 8.11
N LYS A 39 9.03 -6.99 7.01
CA LYS A 39 7.75 -6.29 6.80
C LYS A 39 7.13 -6.57 5.43
N PRO A 40 5.80 -6.43 5.31
CA PRO A 40 5.11 -6.57 4.04
C PRO A 40 5.66 -5.62 2.96
N ALA A 41 5.71 -6.06 1.70
CA ALA A 41 6.18 -5.23 0.59
C ALA A 41 5.45 -3.87 0.51
N ILE A 42 4.14 -3.83 0.81
CA ILE A 42 3.35 -2.60 0.81
C ILE A 42 3.82 -1.57 1.85
N GLN A 43 4.37 -2.02 2.99
CA GLN A 43 4.88 -1.14 4.05
C GLN A 43 6.03 -0.29 3.53
N TYR A 44 6.96 -0.89 2.77
CA TYR A 44 8.07 -0.15 2.16
C TYR A 44 7.58 0.92 1.19
N VAL A 45 6.58 0.61 0.37
CA VAL A 45 6.02 1.57 -0.62
C VAL A 45 5.37 2.76 0.08
N VAL A 46 4.62 2.52 1.16
CA VAL A 46 3.99 3.60 1.94
C VAL A 46 5.04 4.45 2.66
N GLU A 47 6.04 3.83 3.29
CA GLU A 47 7.13 4.56 3.93
C GLU A 47 7.93 5.41 2.95
N GLU A 48 8.19 4.90 1.74
CA GLU A 48 8.83 5.66 0.67
C GLU A 48 8.00 6.89 0.26
N ALA A 49 6.69 6.71 0.08
CA ALA A 49 5.79 7.83 -0.25
C ALA A 49 5.81 8.90 0.85
N VAL A 50 5.74 8.49 2.12
CA VAL A 50 5.82 9.42 3.26
C VAL A 50 7.17 10.12 3.32
N ALA A 51 8.27 9.40 3.13
CA ALA A 51 9.62 9.97 3.08
C ALA A 51 9.80 10.98 1.93
N ALA A 52 9.10 10.78 0.82
CA ALA A 52 9.04 11.73 -0.30
C ALA A 52 8.13 12.95 -0.03
N GLY A 53 7.49 13.03 1.13
CA GLY A 53 6.57 14.12 1.49
C GLY A 53 5.14 13.95 0.97
N LEU A 54 4.77 12.75 0.53
CA LEU A 54 3.42 12.42 0.04
C LEU A 54 2.60 11.82 1.20
N SER A 55 2.06 12.69 2.06
CA SER A 55 1.35 12.27 3.28
C SER A 55 -0.07 11.76 3.05
N ASP A 56 -0.67 12.00 1.88
CA ASP A 56 -2.00 11.52 1.52
C ASP A 56 -1.86 10.29 0.60
N VAL A 57 -2.14 9.10 1.13
CA VAL A 57 -2.01 7.84 0.37
C VAL A 57 -3.38 7.28 0.03
N LEU A 58 -3.64 7.10 -1.27
CA LEU A 58 -4.83 6.44 -1.79
C LEU A 58 -4.46 5.06 -2.34
N MET A 59 -4.95 4.00 -1.71
CA MET A 59 -4.79 2.64 -2.22
C MET A 59 -5.98 2.23 -3.08
N ILE A 60 -5.71 1.71 -4.28
CA ILE A 60 -6.72 1.11 -5.15
C ILE A 60 -6.66 -0.40 -4.94
N THR A 61 -7.58 -0.92 -4.13
CA THR A 61 -7.65 -2.34 -3.77
C THR A 61 -8.64 -3.11 -4.65
N GLY A 62 -8.67 -4.43 -4.51
CA GLY A 62 -9.59 -5.33 -5.22
C GLY A 62 -10.29 -6.29 -4.26
N ARG A 63 -11.11 -7.20 -4.81
CA ARG A 63 -11.76 -8.25 -3.99
C ARG A 63 -10.71 -9.09 -3.25
N ASN A 64 -11.01 -9.47 -2.01
CA ASN A 64 -10.16 -10.28 -1.12
C ASN A 64 -8.82 -9.61 -0.71
N LYS A 65 -8.78 -8.28 -0.64
CA LYS A 65 -7.60 -7.51 -0.19
C LYS A 65 -7.72 -6.93 1.23
N ARG A 66 -8.70 -7.40 2.02
CA ARG A 66 -8.91 -6.94 3.41
C ARG A 66 -7.65 -6.96 4.30
N PRO A 67 -6.76 -7.98 4.23
CA PRO A 67 -5.52 -7.97 5.02
C PRO A 67 -4.61 -6.75 4.77
N LEU A 68 -4.73 -6.12 3.60
CA LEU A 68 -3.98 -4.91 3.27
C LEU A 68 -4.56 -3.69 3.99
N GLU A 69 -5.89 -3.59 4.11
CA GLU A 69 -6.57 -2.53 4.87
C GLU A 69 -6.29 -2.71 6.37
N ASP A 70 -6.46 -3.94 6.88
CA ASP A 70 -6.25 -4.26 8.30
C ASP A 70 -4.80 -3.97 8.76
N HIS A 71 -3.80 -4.12 7.87
CA HIS A 71 -2.38 -3.84 8.18
C HIS A 71 -2.11 -2.36 8.50
N PHE A 72 -2.85 -1.45 7.87
CA PHE A 72 -2.70 -0.01 8.09
C PHE A 72 -3.79 0.57 9.01
N ASP A 73 -4.73 -0.26 9.46
CA ASP A 73 -5.75 0.16 10.41
C ASP A 73 -5.17 0.26 11.83
N ARG A 74 -5.80 1.08 12.66
CA ARG A 74 -5.46 1.15 14.08
C ARG A 74 -6.08 -0.06 14.78
N ASN A 75 -5.25 -0.93 15.31
CA ASN A 75 -5.75 -1.95 16.21
C ASN A 75 -5.89 -1.36 17.61
N TYR A 76 -7.11 -1.25 18.12
CA TYR A 76 -7.37 -0.69 19.46
C TYR A 76 -7.10 -1.70 20.60
N GLU A 77 -6.91 -2.98 20.26
CA GLU A 77 -6.70 -4.08 21.21
C GLU A 77 -5.20 -4.41 21.42
N LEU A 78 -4.30 -3.74 20.70
CA LEU A 78 -2.84 -3.82 20.80
C LEU A 78 -2.25 -2.42 20.99
#